data_AF-A0A9N9J760-F1
#
_entry.id   AF-A0A9N9J760-F1
#
_cell.length_a   1.000
_cell.length_b   1.000
_cell.length_c   1.000
_cell.angle_alpha   90.00
_cell.angle_beta   90.00
_cell.angle_gamma   90.00
#
_symmetry.space_group_name_H-M   'P 1'
#
loop_
_entity.id
_entity.type
_entity.pdbx_description
1 polymer ?
#
loop_
_entity_poly.entity_id
_entity_poly.type
_entity_poly.pdbx_seq_one_letter_code
_entity_poly.pdbx_strand_id
1 'polypeptide(L)' 'MNSVERLVYYIDKLEIEAESIIPDNRPPPEWPSHGEIHIKNLEIKYGLDSPLILKGISLDIMAAEKIGIVGRT' A
#
# COMPACT_ATOMS: atom_id res chain seq x y z
N MET A 1 -13.86 33.38 12.62
CA MET A 1 -12.40 33.23 12.44
C MET A 1 -12.10 31.78 12.77
N ASN A 2 -11.98 30.90 11.77
CA ASN A 2 -11.85 29.44 12.00
C ASN A 2 -11.32 28.71 10.75
N SER A 3 -11.58 29.23 9.54
CA SER A 3 -11.16 28.57 8.29
C SER A 3 -9.65 28.56 8.06
N VAL A 4 -8.95 29.65 8.40
CA VAL A 4 -7.48 29.73 8.22
C VAL A 4 -6.76 28.80 9.20
N GLU A 5 -7.18 28.79 10.47
CA GLU A 5 -6.60 27.90 11.49
C GLU A 5 -6.77 26.42 11.14
N ARG A 6 -7.94 26.03 10.60
CA ARG A 6 -8.17 24.66 10.12
C ARG A 6 -7.29 24.28 8.94
N LEU A 7 -7.03 25.21 8.02
CA LEU A 7 -6.17 24.97 6.87
C LEU A 7 -4.71 24.78 7.31
N VAL A 8 -4.22 25.63 8.22
CA VAL A 8 -2.89 25.49 8.83
C VAL A 8 -2.78 24.15 9.56
N TYR A 9 -3.80 23.75 10.31
CA TYR A 9 -3.82 22.46 11.00
C TYR A 9 -3.65 21.27 10.04
N TYR A 10 -4.37 21.26 8.91
CA TYR A 10 -4.25 20.16 7.95
C TYR A 10 -2.90 20.10 7.25
N ILE A 11 -2.27 21.25 7.01
CA ILE A 11 -0.94 21.30 6.38
C ILE A 11 0.15 20.84 7.36
N ASP A 12 0.09 21.30 8.62
CA ASP A 12 1.22 21.16 9.54
C ASP A 12 1.10 19.99 10.53
N LYS A 13 -0.11 19.46 10.78
CA LYS A 13 -0.38 18.52 11.88
C LYS A 13 -0.88 17.16 11.45
N LEU A 14 -1.33 16.98 10.21
CA LEU A 14 -1.71 15.66 9.72
C LEU A 14 -0.47 14.86 9.34
N GLU A 15 -0.52 13.56 9.61
CA GLU A 15 0.47 12.62 9.09
C GLU A 15 0.32 12.54 7.56
N ILE A 16 1.43 12.71 6.86
CA ILE A 16 1.48 12.67 5.40
C ILE A 16 1.87 11.25 4.99
N GLU A 17 1.29 10.77 3.90
CA GLU A 17 1.71 9.52 3.27
C GLU A 17 3.16 9.58 2.78
N ALA A 18 3.72 8.43 2.40
CA ALA A 18 5.05 8.38 1.82
C ALA A 18 5.14 9.23 0.54
N GLU A 19 6.34 9.75 0.26
CA GLU A 19 6.58 10.54 -0.94
C GLU A 19 6.17 9.78 -2.21
N SER A 20 5.52 10.51 -3.13
CA SER A 20 5.04 9.93 -4.38
C SER A 20 6.16 9.46 -5.31
N ILE A 21 7.34 10.06 -5.20
CA ILE A 21 8.52 9.72 -6.00
C ILE A 21 9.74 9.72 -5.09
N ILE A 22 10.39 8.56 -4.99
CA ILE A 22 11.70 8.41 -4.34
C ILE A 22 12.76 8.36 -5.46
N PRO A 23 13.52 9.44 -5.72
CA PRO A 23 14.40 9.52 -6.89
C PRO A 23 15.44 8.39 -6.98
N ASP A 24 15.96 7.96 -5.84
CA ASP A 24 17.01 6.95 -5.74
C ASP A 24 16.49 5.50 -5.82
N ASN A 25 15.17 5.29 -5.77
CA ASN A 25 14.54 3.97 -5.78
C ASN A 25 13.45 3.85 -6.85
N ARG A 26 13.71 4.44 -8.02
CA ARG A 26 12.78 4.32 -9.15
C ARG A 26 13.04 3.02 -9.90
N PRO A 27 11.98 2.27 -10.24
CA PRO A 27 12.15 1.12 -11.12
C PRO A 27 12.58 1.60 -12.52
N PRO A 28 13.28 0.74 -13.28
CA PRO A 28 13.69 1.07 -14.64
C PRO A 28 12.47 1.20 -15.58
N PRO A 29 12.61 1.87 -16.75
CA PRO A 29 11.50 2.12 -17.67
C PRO A 29 10.75 0.86 -18.15
N GLU A 30 11.45 -0.27 -18.22
CA GLU A 30 10.91 -1.57 -18.62
C GLU A 30 10.16 -2.31 -17.50
N TRP A 31 10.08 -1.76 -16.28
CA TRP A 31 9.34 -2.38 -15.20
C TRP A 31 7.81 -2.21 -15.36
N PRO A 32 7.01 -3.26 -15.04
CA PRO A 32 7.43 -4.62 -14.73
C PRO A 32 7.75 -5.41 -16.00
N SER A 33 8.89 -6.11 -16.00
CA SER A 33 9.36 -6.83 -17.20
C SER A 33 8.62 -8.17 -17.45
N HIS A 34 8.27 -8.88 -16.38
CA HIS A 34 7.59 -10.19 -16.46
C HIS A 34 6.18 -10.20 -15.84
N GLY A 35 5.91 -9.30 -14.88
CA GLY A 35 4.59 -9.20 -14.23
C GLY A 35 4.29 -10.29 -13.19
N GLU A 36 5.32 -10.94 -12.64
CA GLU A 36 5.20 -11.89 -11.53
C GLU A 36 5.00 -11.14 -10.20
N ILE A 37 4.20 -11.70 -9.29
CA ILE A 37 3.93 -11.11 -7.97
C ILE A 37 4.26 -12.14 -6.89
N HIS A 38 5.17 -11.78 -6.00
CA HIS A 38 5.52 -12.57 -4.82
C HIS A 38 5.04 -11.85 -3.56
N ILE A 39 4.09 -12.45 -2.86
CA ILE A 39 3.62 -11.99 -1.57
C ILE A 39 4.26 -12.88 -0.50
N LYS A 40 4.99 -12.28 0.44
CA LYS A 40 5.68 -13.00 1.51
C LYS A 40 5.26 -12.45 2.86
N ASN A 41 4.66 -13.31 3.68
CA ASN A 41 4.24 -13.02 5.05
C ASN A 41 3.47 -11.70 5.19
N LEU A 42 2.53 -11.44 4.27
CA LEU A 42 1.74 -10.20 4.27
C LEU A 42 0.82 -10.13 5.47
N GLU A 43 0.98 -9.05 6.23
CA GLU A 43 0.16 -8.69 7.38
C GLU A 43 -0.45 -7.31 7.15
N ILE A 44 -1.77 -7.20 7.34
CA ILE A 44 -2.50 -5.94 7.12
C ILE A 44 -3.44 -5.70 8.31
N LYS A 45 -3.57 -4.43 8.71
CA LYS A 45 -4.59 -3.92 9.64
C LYS A 45 -5.12 -2.58 9.14
N TYR A 46 -6.33 -2.21 9.55
CA TYR A 46 -7.00 -0.97 9.08
C TYR A 46 -6.53 0.31 9.77
N GLY A 47 -6.02 0.20 11.00
CA GLY A 47 -5.54 1.30 11.81
C GLY A 47 -4.54 0.83 12.86
N LEU A 48 -3.87 1.77 13.52
CA LEU A 48 -2.77 1.49 14.45
C LEU A 48 -3.19 0.54 15.58
N ASP A 49 -4.39 0.75 16.15
CA ASP A 49 -4.91 -0.05 17.27
C ASP A 49 -5.85 -1.18 16.84
N SER A 50 -6.05 -1.38 15.53
CA SER A 50 -6.92 -2.43 15.01
C SER A 50 -6.18 -3.78 14.94
N PRO A 51 -6.89 -4.92 15.10
CA PRO A 51 -6.28 -6.23 14.94
C PRO A 51 -5.84 -6.48 13.49
N LEU A 52 -4.87 -7.37 13.32
CA LEU A 52 -4.46 -7.87 12.00
C LEU A 52 -5.62 -8.63 11.34
N ILE A 53 -5.93 -8.26 10.09
CA ILE A 53 -6.98 -8.87 9.27
C ILE A 53 -6.41 -9.85 8.24
N LEU A 54 -5.29 -9.52 7.60
CA LEU A 54 -4.47 -10.49 6.87
C LEU A 54 -3.33 -10.89 7.80
N LYS A 55 -3.12 -12.19 7.96
CA LYS A 55 -2.24 -12.77 8.99
C LYS A 55 -1.22 -13.69 8.34
N GLY A 56 -0.13 -13.10 7.85
CA GLY A 56 1.00 -13.84 7.29
C GLY A 56 0.70 -14.54 5.97
N ILE A 57 -0.06 -13.90 5.07
CA ILE A 57 -0.40 -14.49 3.76
C ILE A 57 0.84 -14.52 2.88
N SER A 58 1.15 -15.70 2.33
CA SER A 58 2.21 -15.88 1.32
C SER A 58 1.62 -16.56 0.09
N LEU A 59 1.88 -16.01 -1.08
CA LEU A 59 1.46 -16.57 -2.37
C LEU A 59 2.36 -16.05 -3.50
N ASP A 60 2.53 -16.88 -4.52
CA ASP A 60 3.24 -16.54 -5.74
C ASP A 60 2.24 -16.55 -6.91
N ILE A 61 2.23 -15.48 -7.69
CA ILE A 61 1.43 -15.34 -8.92
C ILE A 61 2.43 -15.24 -10.08
N MET A 62 2.41 -16.22 -10.96
CA MET A 62 3.32 -16.27 -12.10
C MET A 62 2.87 -15.33 -13.23
N ALA A 63 3.79 -15.02 -14.13
CA ALA A 63 3.54 -14.17 -15.28
C ALA A 63 2.38 -14.74 -16.12
N ALA A 64 1.49 -13.85 -16.57
CA ALA A 64 0.32 -14.17 -17.39
C ALA A 64 -0.72 -15.11 -16.74
N GLU A 65 -0.67 -15.31 -15.42
CA GLU A 65 -1.73 -16.05 -14.71
C GLU A 65 -2.98 -15.20 -14.48
N LYS A 66 -4.14 -15.87 -14.51
CA LYS A 66 -5.44 -15.28 -14.14
C LYS A 66 -5.87 -15.85 -12.81
N ILE A 67 -5.96 -14.99 -11.79
CA ILE A 67 -6.30 -15.37 -10.42
C ILE A 67 -7.69 -14.84 -10.06
N GLY A 68 -8.52 -15.70 -9.45
CA GLY A 68 -9.78 -15.30 -8.84
C GLY A 68 -9.68 -15.33 -7.32
N ILE A 69 -10.06 -14.22 -6.66
CA ILE A 69 -10.14 -14.15 -5.19
C ILE A 69 -11.60 -14.38 -4.79
N VAL A 70 -11.85 -15.38 -3.95
CA VAL A 70 -13.17 -15.73 -3.45
C VAL A 70 -13.19 -15.71 -1.93
N GLY A 71 -14.31 -15.29 -1.34
CA GLY A 71 -14.45 -15.21 0.12
C GLY A 71 -15.88 -14.89 0.54
N ARG A 72 -16.19 -15.14 1.81
CA ARG A 72 -17.41 -14.65 2.46
C ARG A 72 -17.20 -13.21 2.92
N THR A 73 -18.29 -12.45 3.00
CA THR A 73 -18.34 -11.12 3.62
C THR A 73 -18.27 -11.20 5.13
#